data_AF-A0A2T0U6P9-F1
#
_entry.id   AF-A0A2T0U6P9-F1
#
_cell.length_a   1.000
_cell.length_b   1.000
_cell.length_c   1.000
_cell.angle_alpha   90.00
_cell.angle_beta   90.00
_cell.angle_gamma   90.00
#
_symmetry.space_group_name_H-M   'P 1'
#
loop_
_entity.id
_entity.type
_entity.pdbx_description
1 polymer ?
#
loop_
_entity_poly.entity_id
_entity_poly.type
_entity_poly.pdbx_seq_one_letter_code
_entity_poly.pdbx_strand_id
1 'polypeptide(L)'
;MRSLCMIGMFSLLAAAASAQSPNLNNSQTPQAVEVERPVDGYFKQANIESARVTPYANVRDVDVMFSKRVWREIDLREKMNHIYASPKSRLIDVIMEAVQAGELTAYDAVSTKSDPNGDSFGTILPPGQAMAKFADSVVVPEFNDMGEEIGSHMESGEFNPDSVTKFQIKEDWIFDKQRSVFEPRIIGIAPMVKIKAAGQDLGEQPAFWIYFPEARHIFVTKAVSTRNNDATGLSYDDIFMKRLFSSYIVKESNPDDLRIKDYASGIDRLYESERVKKELMDYEHDLWSY
;
A
#
# COMPACT_ATOMS: atom_id res chain seq x y z
N MET A 1 94.89 36.48 -19.62
CA MET A 1 93.76 36.82 -20.51
C MET A 1 93.29 35.55 -21.21
N ARG A 2 92.10 35.06 -20.87
CA ARG A 2 91.39 33.99 -21.60
C ARG A 2 89.93 34.39 -21.60
N SER A 3 89.37 34.65 -22.78
CA SER A 3 87.98 35.06 -22.93
C SER A 3 87.17 33.94 -23.57
N LEU A 4 86.04 33.67 -22.91
CA LEU A 4 84.99 32.72 -23.21
C LEU A 4 84.25 33.09 -24.52
N CYS A 5 83.86 32.07 -25.28
CA CYS A 5 82.71 32.14 -26.18
C CYS A 5 81.76 30.99 -25.82
N MET A 6 80.53 31.37 -25.48
CA MET A 6 79.47 30.53 -24.94
C MET A 6 78.58 30.07 -26.11
N ILE A 7 78.49 28.76 -26.34
CA ILE A 7 77.59 28.18 -27.35
C ILE A 7 76.31 27.77 -26.62
N GLY A 8 75.21 28.47 -26.90
CA GLY A 8 73.88 28.16 -26.39
C GLY A 8 73.21 27.05 -27.20
N MET A 9 72.85 25.97 -26.51
CA MET A 9 72.14 24.81 -27.05
C MET A 9 70.64 25.04 -26.90
N PHE A 10 69.91 25.18 -28.00
CA PHE A 10 68.46 25.37 -28.02
C PHE A 10 67.77 24.00 -28.04
N SER A 11 67.09 23.65 -26.95
CA SER A 11 66.28 22.43 -26.80
C SER A 11 64.88 22.64 -27.40
N LEU A 12 64.54 21.90 -28.46
CA LEU A 12 63.16 21.80 -28.95
C LEU A 12 62.36 20.86 -28.03
N LEU A 13 61.36 21.41 -27.33
CA LEU A 13 60.30 20.62 -26.70
C LEU A 13 59.40 20.01 -27.79
N ALA A 14 59.32 18.68 -27.84
CA ALA A 14 58.30 17.96 -28.60
C ALA A 14 56.99 17.95 -27.81
N ALA A 15 55.96 18.64 -28.31
CA ALA A 15 54.60 18.51 -27.81
C ALA A 15 54.01 17.19 -28.33
N ALA A 16 53.76 16.23 -27.44
CA ALA A 16 52.96 15.06 -27.77
C ALA A 16 51.49 15.49 -27.88
N ALA A 17 51.00 15.66 -29.11
CA ALA A 17 49.58 15.79 -29.36
C ALA A 17 48.93 14.41 -29.20
N SER A 18 48.14 14.23 -28.14
CA SER A 18 47.28 13.06 -27.99
C SER A 18 46.19 13.11 -29.06
N ALA A 19 46.32 12.28 -30.10
CA ALA A 19 45.23 12.04 -31.03
C ALA A 19 44.10 11.30 -30.28
N GLN A 20 42.92 11.93 -30.19
CA GLN A 20 41.71 11.22 -29.77
C GLN A 20 41.44 10.11 -30.79
N SER A 21 41.30 8.88 -30.28
CA SER A 21 40.87 7.74 -31.09
C SER A 21 39.52 8.06 -31.75
N PRO A 22 39.34 7.79 -33.06
CA PRO A 22 38.08 8.06 -33.74
C PRO A 22 36.97 7.25 -33.08
N ASN A 23 35.91 7.96 -32.68
CA ASN A 23 34.71 7.38 -32.10
C ASN A 23 33.95 6.62 -33.20
N LEU A 24 34.27 5.34 -33.39
CA LEU A 24 33.63 4.45 -34.39
C LEU A 24 32.28 3.93 -33.89
N ASN A 25 31.43 4.80 -33.36
CA ASN A 25 30.04 4.48 -33.04
C ASN A 25 29.13 5.15 -34.06
N ASN A 26 28.96 4.51 -35.22
CA ASN A 26 27.88 4.82 -36.17
C ASN A 26 26.52 4.25 -35.69
N SER A 27 26.20 4.41 -34.40
CA SER A 27 24.85 4.16 -33.91
C SER A 27 24.01 5.39 -34.26
N GLN A 28 23.11 5.24 -35.23
CA GLN A 28 22.15 6.27 -35.64
C GLN A 28 20.92 6.34 -34.73
N THR A 29 20.96 5.66 -33.59
CA THR A 29 19.90 5.76 -32.59
C THR A 29 20.14 7.04 -31.80
N PRO A 30 19.23 8.04 -31.84
CA PRO A 30 19.38 9.23 -31.01
C PRO A 30 19.34 8.76 -29.55
N GLN A 31 20.47 8.89 -28.85
CA GLN A 31 20.45 8.82 -27.40
C GLN A 31 19.59 9.99 -26.94
N ALA A 32 18.50 9.68 -26.23
CA ALA A 32 17.72 10.71 -25.59
C ALA A 32 18.66 11.51 -24.69
N VAL A 33 18.93 12.76 -25.07
CA VAL A 33 19.56 13.70 -24.15
C VAL A 33 18.56 13.84 -23.02
N GLU A 34 18.84 13.21 -21.88
CA GLU A 34 18.06 13.45 -20.67
C GLU A 34 18.19 14.94 -20.39
N VAL A 35 17.13 15.68 -20.73
CA VAL A 35 17.02 17.09 -20.38
C VAL A 35 16.91 17.10 -18.86
N GLU A 36 18.04 17.32 -18.17
CA GLU A 36 18.07 17.45 -16.73
C GLU A 36 17.17 18.62 -16.34
N ARG A 37 15.93 18.30 -15.96
CA ARG A 37 14.97 19.29 -15.46
C ARG A 37 15.55 19.86 -14.16
N PRO A 38 15.38 21.17 -13.91
CA PRO A 38 15.74 21.73 -12.61
C PRO A 38 15.08 20.92 -11.50
N VAL A 39 15.87 20.48 -10.52
CA VAL A 39 15.35 19.75 -9.35
C VAL A 39 14.58 20.75 -8.50
N ASP A 40 13.26 20.55 -8.38
CA ASP A 40 12.41 21.36 -7.51
C ASP A 40 12.62 20.93 -6.05
N GLY A 41 13.63 21.52 -5.41
CA GLY A 41 13.96 21.25 -4.01
C GLY A 41 15.40 21.62 -3.64
N TYR A 42 15.60 21.96 -2.36
CA TYR A 42 16.94 22.27 -1.83
C TYR A 42 17.76 21.00 -1.50
N PHE A 43 17.10 19.86 -1.33
CA PHE A 43 17.72 18.57 -1.07
C PHE A 43 17.04 17.49 -1.91
N LYS A 44 17.80 16.48 -2.34
CA LYS A 44 17.24 15.30 -3.03
C LYS A 44 16.61 14.38 -1.98
N GLN A 45 15.31 14.13 -2.07
CA GLN A 45 14.68 13.07 -1.29
C GLN A 45 15.21 11.69 -1.74
N ALA A 46 15.17 10.69 -0.87
CA ALA A 46 15.55 9.33 -1.23
C ALA A 46 14.72 8.86 -2.43
N ASN A 47 15.34 8.13 -3.38
CA ASN A 47 14.67 7.66 -4.58
C ASN A 47 13.77 6.45 -4.24
N ILE A 48 12.58 6.75 -3.71
CA ILE A 48 11.55 5.74 -3.36
C ILE A 48 11.08 5.00 -4.62
N GLU A 49 11.09 5.64 -5.79
CA GLU A 49 10.61 5.03 -7.04
C GLU A 49 11.41 3.78 -7.45
N SER A 50 12.70 3.74 -7.09
CA SER A 50 13.60 2.60 -7.34
C SER A 50 13.69 1.59 -6.18
N ALA A 51 12.90 1.79 -5.11
CA ALA A 51 12.97 0.97 -3.92
C ALA A 51 12.46 -0.45 -4.17
N ARG A 52 13.01 -1.41 -3.41
CA ARG A 52 12.66 -2.83 -3.50
C ARG A 52 12.16 -3.33 -2.15
N VAL A 53 11.19 -4.24 -2.21
CA VAL A 53 10.57 -4.85 -1.03
C VAL A 53 11.60 -5.63 -0.23
N THR A 54 11.66 -5.40 1.08
CA THR A 54 12.39 -6.27 1.99
C THR A 54 11.56 -7.55 2.22
N PRO A 55 12.05 -8.73 1.80
CA PRO A 55 11.28 -9.97 1.96
C PRO A 55 11.10 -10.32 3.43
N TYR A 56 9.98 -10.95 3.76
CA TYR A 56 9.81 -11.55 5.07
C TYR A 56 10.81 -12.71 5.25
N ALA A 57 11.17 -12.98 6.51
CA ALA A 57 11.91 -14.18 6.82
C ALA A 57 11.08 -15.42 6.44
N ASN A 58 11.75 -16.41 5.86
CA ASN A 58 11.11 -17.69 5.59
C ASN A 58 10.75 -18.37 6.91
N VAL A 59 9.51 -18.83 7.05
CA VAL A 59 9.02 -19.58 8.21
C VAL A 59 8.62 -20.96 7.72
N ARG A 60 9.16 -22.00 8.35
CA ARG A 60 8.79 -23.37 8.05
C ARG A 60 7.64 -23.78 8.95
N ASP A 61 6.70 -24.55 8.42
CA ASP A 61 5.51 -24.99 9.15
C ASP A 61 5.86 -25.73 10.45
N VAL A 62 6.94 -26.52 10.45
CA VAL A 62 7.42 -27.26 11.63
C VAL A 62 7.97 -26.36 12.75
N ASP A 63 8.29 -25.11 12.44
CA ASP A 63 8.87 -24.14 13.37
C ASP A 63 7.82 -23.18 13.93
N VAL A 64 6.60 -23.18 13.36
CA VAL A 64 5.45 -22.46 13.88
C VAL A 64 4.91 -23.18 15.12
N MET A 65 5.14 -22.60 16.30
CA MET A 65 4.63 -23.15 17.56
C MET A 65 3.26 -22.59 17.94
N PHE A 66 2.96 -21.37 17.49
CA PHE A 66 1.67 -20.74 17.71
C PHE A 66 1.31 -19.89 16.49
N SER A 67 0.03 -19.92 16.12
CA SER A 67 -0.54 -19.06 15.10
C SER A 67 -1.95 -18.63 15.50
N LYS A 68 -2.23 -17.34 15.37
CA LYS A 68 -3.57 -16.78 15.57
C LYS A 68 -3.86 -15.78 14.46
N ARG A 69 -5.01 -15.91 13.81
CA ARG A 69 -5.43 -14.98 12.76
C ARG A 69 -6.34 -13.91 13.34
N VAL A 70 -6.12 -12.67 12.94
CA VAL A 70 -6.85 -11.50 13.44
C VAL A 70 -7.23 -10.60 12.28
N TRP A 71 -8.42 -10.02 12.34
CA TRP A 71 -8.86 -8.98 11.44
C TRP A 71 -8.96 -7.69 12.23
N ARG A 72 -8.37 -6.63 11.67
CA ARG A 72 -8.38 -5.30 12.28
C ARG A 72 -8.93 -4.28 11.33
N GLU A 73 -9.55 -3.26 11.87
CA GLU A 73 -9.97 -2.08 11.10
C GLU A 73 -9.08 -0.89 11.46
N ILE A 74 -8.59 -0.22 10.41
CA ILE A 74 -7.86 1.03 10.45
C ILE A 74 -8.84 2.12 10.03
N ASP A 75 -9.27 2.96 10.98
CA ASP A 75 -10.15 4.08 10.69
C ASP A 75 -9.36 5.32 10.31
N LEU A 76 -9.58 5.85 9.10
CA LEU A 76 -8.89 7.01 8.54
C LEU A 76 -9.28 8.33 9.21
N ARG A 77 -10.38 8.33 9.97
CA ARG A 77 -10.83 9.46 10.79
C ARG A 77 -9.94 9.67 12.02
N GLU A 78 -9.18 8.65 12.42
CA GLU A 78 -8.26 8.76 13.53
C GLU A 78 -7.02 9.57 13.16
N LYS A 79 -6.52 10.36 14.12
CA LYS A 79 -5.39 11.27 13.92
C LYS A 79 -4.14 10.56 13.38
N MET A 80 -3.84 9.37 13.91
CA MET A 80 -2.68 8.57 13.51
C MET A 80 -2.80 8.03 12.08
N ASN A 81 -4.03 7.83 11.58
CA ASN A 81 -4.30 7.20 10.31
C ASN A 81 -4.57 8.19 9.17
N HIS A 82 -4.60 9.50 9.44
CA HIS A 82 -4.77 10.51 8.39
C HIS A 82 -3.71 10.45 7.28
N ILE A 83 -2.55 9.84 7.56
CA ILE A 83 -1.49 9.58 6.59
C ILE A 83 -1.99 8.76 5.40
N TYR A 84 -2.92 7.83 5.61
CA TYR A 84 -3.46 6.97 4.56
C TYR A 84 -4.52 7.67 3.68
N ALA A 85 -5.03 8.83 4.11
CA ALA A 85 -6.07 9.60 3.43
C ALA A 85 -5.58 10.99 2.96
N SER A 86 -4.26 11.21 2.88
CA SER A 86 -3.71 12.50 2.46
C SER A 86 -4.06 12.77 0.99
N PRO A 87 -4.63 13.93 0.62
CA PRO A 87 -4.99 14.21 -0.78
C PRO A 87 -3.82 14.16 -1.77
N LYS A 88 -2.58 14.31 -1.31
CA LYS A 88 -1.37 14.19 -2.16
C LYS A 88 -1.01 12.76 -2.50
N SER A 89 -1.39 11.81 -1.64
CA SER A 89 -1.07 10.40 -1.74
C SER A 89 -2.08 9.68 -0.85
N ARG A 90 -3.23 9.27 -1.44
CA ARG A 90 -4.24 8.47 -0.74
C ARG A 90 -3.93 7.00 -1.02
N LEU A 91 -4.02 6.16 0.00
CA LEU A 91 -3.77 4.73 -0.16
C LEU A 91 -4.77 4.09 -1.15
N ILE A 92 -6.02 4.56 -1.14
CA ILE A 92 -7.03 4.03 -2.05
C ILE A 92 -6.72 4.35 -3.51
N ASP A 93 -6.22 5.56 -3.81
CA ASP A 93 -5.86 5.95 -5.18
C ASP A 93 -4.74 5.02 -5.69
N VAL A 94 -3.72 4.77 -4.88
CA VAL A 94 -2.62 3.83 -5.19
C VAL A 94 -3.14 2.42 -5.49
N ILE A 95 -4.06 1.92 -4.67
CA ILE A 95 -4.67 0.60 -4.84
C ILE A 95 -5.47 0.55 -6.15
N MET A 96 -6.32 1.54 -6.40
CA MET A 96 -7.25 1.54 -7.52
C MET A 96 -6.53 1.72 -8.85
N GLU A 97 -5.53 2.60 -8.91
CA GLU A 97 -4.63 2.76 -10.06
C GLU A 97 -3.93 1.44 -10.40
N ALA A 98 -3.38 0.76 -9.40
CA ALA A 98 -2.68 -0.51 -9.62
C ALA A 98 -3.61 -1.65 -10.03
N VAL A 99 -4.83 -1.72 -9.48
CA VAL A 99 -5.85 -2.69 -9.91
C VAL A 99 -6.30 -2.39 -11.34
N GLN A 100 -6.49 -1.12 -11.70
CA GLN A 100 -6.84 -0.70 -13.06
C GLN A 100 -5.74 -1.00 -14.07
N ALA A 101 -4.47 -0.82 -13.68
CA ALA A 101 -3.30 -1.18 -14.48
C ALA A 101 -3.11 -2.70 -14.62
N GLY A 102 -3.79 -3.50 -13.80
CA GLY A 102 -3.62 -4.95 -13.74
C GLY A 102 -2.33 -5.39 -13.03
N GLU A 103 -1.69 -4.48 -12.28
CA GLU A 103 -0.53 -4.78 -11.44
C GLU A 103 -0.94 -5.39 -10.10
N LEU A 104 -2.18 -5.15 -9.65
CA LEU A 104 -2.77 -5.80 -8.48
C LEU A 104 -4.03 -6.58 -8.80
N THR A 105 -4.11 -7.76 -8.20
CA THR A 105 -5.30 -8.61 -8.25
C THR A 105 -6.26 -8.28 -7.09
N ALA A 106 -7.49 -7.89 -7.43
CA ALA A 106 -8.58 -7.75 -6.48
C ALA A 106 -9.36 -9.07 -6.36
N TYR A 107 -9.76 -9.43 -5.14
CA TYR A 107 -10.53 -10.64 -4.84
C TYR A 107 -11.89 -10.26 -4.26
N ASP A 108 -12.97 -10.91 -4.72
CA ASP A 108 -14.33 -10.58 -4.30
C ASP A 108 -14.55 -10.89 -2.82
N ALA A 109 -15.18 -9.96 -2.11
CA ALA A 109 -15.44 -10.07 -0.67
C ALA A 109 -16.86 -10.57 -0.35
N VAL A 110 -17.55 -11.15 -1.34
CA VAL A 110 -18.90 -11.66 -1.18
C VAL A 110 -18.88 -13.02 -0.48
N SER A 111 -19.70 -13.15 0.57
CA SER A 111 -19.92 -14.42 1.26
C SER A 111 -20.51 -15.45 0.32
N THR A 112 -19.82 -16.59 0.16
CA THR A 112 -20.27 -17.76 -0.61
C THR A 112 -20.35 -18.99 0.30
N LYS A 113 -20.90 -20.10 -0.21
CA LYS A 113 -20.96 -21.36 0.56
C LYS A 113 -19.55 -21.90 0.91
N SER A 114 -18.57 -21.69 0.03
CA SER A 114 -17.18 -22.10 0.23
C SER A 114 -16.35 -21.08 1.02
N ASP A 115 -16.79 -19.82 1.04
CA ASP A 115 -16.16 -18.75 1.82
C ASP A 115 -17.25 -17.92 2.51
N PRO A 116 -17.74 -18.37 3.69
CA PRO A 116 -18.81 -17.68 4.41
C PRO A 116 -18.45 -16.26 4.82
N ASN A 117 -17.15 -15.96 4.97
CA ASN A 117 -16.70 -14.65 5.42
C ASN A 117 -16.45 -13.66 4.28
N GLY A 118 -16.27 -14.16 3.06
CA GLY A 118 -15.86 -13.36 1.91
C GLY A 118 -14.46 -12.77 2.14
N ASP A 119 -13.56 -13.53 2.77
CA ASP A 119 -12.19 -13.10 3.07
C ASP A 119 -11.10 -14.01 2.50
N SER A 120 -11.50 -14.97 1.67
CA SER A 120 -10.59 -15.81 0.90
C SER A 120 -10.14 -15.13 -0.38
N PHE A 121 -8.93 -15.46 -0.83
CA PHE A 121 -8.41 -15.04 -2.13
C PHE A 121 -8.86 -15.99 -3.25
N GLY A 122 -10.13 -16.43 -3.21
CA GLY A 122 -10.65 -17.48 -4.09
C GLY A 122 -11.14 -16.96 -5.44
N THR A 123 -11.96 -15.91 -5.42
CA THR A 123 -12.62 -15.37 -6.62
C THR A 123 -11.97 -14.06 -7.03
N ILE A 124 -11.35 -14.04 -8.21
CA ILE A 124 -10.76 -12.83 -8.77
C ILE A 124 -11.87 -11.90 -9.28
N LEU A 125 -11.78 -10.63 -8.92
CA LEU A 125 -12.68 -9.58 -9.36
C LEU A 125 -12.02 -8.79 -10.51
N PRO A 126 -12.64 -8.73 -11.70
CA PRO A 126 -12.12 -7.93 -12.80
C PRO A 126 -12.04 -6.43 -12.41
N PRO A 127 -11.05 -5.67 -12.92
CA PRO A 127 -10.86 -4.27 -12.52
C PRO A 127 -12.12 -3.41 -12.64
N GLY A 128 -12.87 -3.53 -13.74
CA GLY A 128 -14.12 -2.79 -13.93
C GLY A 128 -15.18 -3.08 -12.86
N GLN A 129 -15.25 -4.31 -12.36
CA GLN A 129 -16.16 -4.68 -11.26
C GLN A 129 -15.64 -4.18 -9.91
N ALA A 130 -14.33 -4.18 -9.70
CA ALA A 130 -13.70 -3.64 -8.50
C ALA A 130 -13.99 -2.14 -8.35
N MET A 131 -13.89 -1.37 -9.45
CA MET A 131 -14.27 0.05 -9.48
C MET A 131 -15.75 0.25 -9.21
N ALA A 132 -16.62 -0.59 -9.79
CA ALA A 132 -18.07 -0.49 -9.60
C ALA A 132 -18.52 -0.68 -8.14
N LYS A 133 -17.73 -1.37 -7.30
CA LYS A 133 -18.04 -1.50 -5.85
C LYS A 133 -17.99 -0.16 -5.10
N PHE A 134 -17.32 0.86 -5.67
CA PHE A 134 -17.22 2.21 -5.09
C PHE A 134 -18.01 3.26 -5.85
N ALA A 135 -18.58 2.92 -7.01
CA ALA A 135 -19.42 3.84 -7.75
C ALA A 135 -20.76 4.00 -7.01
N ASP A 136 -21.01 5.19 -6.46
CA ASP A 136 -22.33 5.52 -5.95
C ASP A 136 -23.28 5.63 -7.14
N SER A 137 -24.36 4.85 -7.16
CA SER A 137 -25.29 4.85 -8.29
C SER A 137 -26.12 6.13 -8.22
N VAL A 138 -25.95 7.02 -9.18
CA VAL A 138 -26.71 8.26 -9.27
C VAL A 138 -27.88 8.03 -10.21
N VAL A 139 -29.07 8.43 -9.77
CA VAL A 139 -30.26 8.44 -10.62
C VAL A 139 -30.17 9.67 -11.52
N VAL A 140 -29.92 9.46 -12.81
CA VAL A 140 -29.86 10.52 -13.80
C VAL A 140 -31.23 10.62 -14.48
N PRO A 141 -31.93 11.77 -14.39
CA PRO A 141 -33.17 11.98 -15.13
C PRO A 141 -32.86 12.16 -16.63
N GLU A 142 -33.57 11.41 -17.47
CA GLU A 142 -33.54 11.53 -18.93
C GLU A 142 -34.59 12.55 -19.38
N PHE A 143 -34.17 13.57 -20.14
CA PHE A 143 -35.06 14.60 -20.69
C PHE A 143 -35.25 14.42 -22.20
N ASN A 144 -36.46 14.71 -22.71
CA ASN A 144 -36.70 14.79 -24.16
C ASN A 144 -36.12 16.09 -24.75
N ASP A 145 -36.10 16.19 -26.09
CA ASP A 145 -35.71 17.40 -26.83
C ASP A 145 -36.55 18.65 -26.48
N MET A 146 -37.67 18.49 -25.75
CA MET A 146 -38.54 19.56 -25.26
C MET A 146 -38.32 19.90 -23.77
N GLY A 147 -37.36 19.26 -23.10
CA GLY A 147 -37.00 19.51 -21.70
C GLY A 147 -37.91 18.87 -20.64
N GLU A 148 -38.75 17.91 -21.01
CA GLU A 148 -39.60 17.14 -20.09
C GLU A 148 -38.91 15.83 -19.69
N GLU A 149 -39.00 15.46 -18.41
CA GLU A 149 -38.42 14.22 -17.86
C GLU A 149 -39.21 13.00 -18.36
N ILE A 150 -38.61 12.18 -19.22
CA ILE A 150 -39.23 10.99 -19.83
C ILE A 150 -39.00 9.73 -18.97
N GLY A 151 -38.00 9.77 -18.09
CA GLY A 151 -37.62 8.67 -17.23
C GLY A 151 -36.37 8.99 -16.43
N SER A 152 -35.90 8.02 -15.68
CA SER A 152 -34.57 8.05 -15.07
C SER A 152 -33.91 6.70 -15.24
N HIS A 153 -32.62 6.72 -15.55
CA HIS A 153 -31.78 5.53 -15.50
C HIS A 153 -30.72 5.70 -14.41
N MET A 154 -30.30 4.59 -13.84
CA MET A 154 -29.22 4.60 -12.86
C MET A 154 -27.89 4.53 -13.60
N GLU A 155 -27.08 5.57 -13.46
CA GLU A 155 -25.70 5.57 -13.91
C GLU A 155 -24.76 5.32 -12.73
N SER A 156 -23.69 4.55 -12.98
CA SER A 156 -22.61 4.43 -12.01
C SER A 156 -21.88 5.77 -11.93
N GLY A 157 -21.96 6.42 -10.77
CA GLY A 157 -21.25 7.66 -10.51
C GLY A 157 -19.73 7.48 -10.55
N GLU A 158 -19.03 8.61 -10.65
CA GLU A 158 -17.57 8.62 -10.61
C GLU A 158 -17.06 8.13 -9.24
N PHE A 159 -15.93 7.41 -9.26
CA PHE A 159 -15.28 6.97 -8.04
C PHE A 159 -14.87 8.16 -7.19
N ASN A 160 -15.39 8.24 -5.97
CA ASN A 160 -14.97 9.24 -4.98
C ASN A 160 -14.01 8.60 -3.95
N PRO A 161 -12.70 8.92 -3.99
CA PRO A 161 -11.72 8.41 -3.03
C PRO A 161 -12.04 8.73 -1.58
N ASP A 162 -12.67 9.87 -1.31
CA ASP A 162 -12.98 10.33 0.05
C ASP A 162 -14.14 9.53 0.68
N SER A 163 -14.85 8.72 -0.10
CA SER A 163 -15.87 7.81 0.42
C SER A 163 -15.27 6.67 1.26
N VAL A 164 -14.00 6.32 1.02
CA VAL A 164 -13.29 5.26 1.74
C VAL A 164 -12.78 5.81 3.06
N THR A 165 -13.42 5.40 4.14
CA THR A 165 -13.11 5.89 5.50
C THR A 165 -12.38 4.88 6.36
N LYS A 166 -12.35 3.60 5.96
CA LYS A 166 -11.65 2.55 6.71
C LYS A 166 -10.99 1.55 5.76
N PHE A 167 -9.94 0.93 6.27
CA PHE A 167 -9.37 -0.29 5.70
C PHE A 167 -9.47 -1.42 6.72
N GLN A 168 -9.82 -2.60 6.27
CA GLN A 168 -9.69 -3.81 7.06
C GLN A 168 -8.42 -4.56 6.66
N ILE A 169 -7.64 -5.00 7.64
CA ILE A 169 -6.46 -5.82 7.43
C ILE A 169 -6.69 -7.21 8.04
N LYS A 170 -6.19 -8.23 7.35
CA LYS A 170 -6.17 -9.63 7.78
C LYS A 170 -4.72 -10.01 8.05
N GLU A 171 -4.42 -10.39 9.29
CA GLU A 171 -3.05 -10.68 9.75
C GLU A 171 -2.95 -12.00 10.49
N ASP A 172 -1.82 -12.69 10.32
CA ASP A 172 -1.44 -13.87 11.09
C ASP A 172 -0.37 -13.48 12.11
N TRP A 173 -0.67 -13.65 13.38
CA TRP A 173 0.30 -13.59 14.47
C TRP A 173 0.97 -14.96 14.58
N ILE A 174 2.29 -15.01 14.41
CA ILE A 174 3.05 -16.26 14.33
C ILE A 174 4.19 -16.20 15.32
N PHE A 175 4.34 -17.26 16.13
CA PHE A 175 5.54 -17.49 16.92
C PHE A 175 6.43 -18.52 16.22
N ASP A 176 7.58 -18.05 15.75
CA ASP A 176 8.62 -18.87 15.14
C ASP A 176 9.64 -19.27 16.20
N LYS A 177 9.69 -20.57 16.52
CA LYS A 177 10.61 -21.09 17.55
C LYS A 177 12.08 -21.03 17.14
N GLN A 178 12.38 -21.05 15.84
CA GLN A 178 13.77 -21.07 15.36
C GLN A 178 14.39 -19.68 15.57
N ARG A 179 13.61 -18.63 15.33
CA ARG A 179 14.03 -17.23 15.54
C ARG A 179 13.70 -16.73 16.94
N SER A 180 12.85 -17.42 17.69
CA SER A 180 12.26 -16.95 18.95
C SER A 180 11.61 -15.57 18.78
N VAL A 181 10.86 -15.38 17.69
CA VAL A 181 10.21 -14.11 17.36
C VAL A 181 8.71 -14.34 17.23
N PHE A 182 7.94 -13.53 17.95
CA PHE A 182 6.50 -13.39 17.75
C PHE A 182 6.25 -12.16 16.88
N GLU A 183 5.77 -12.36 15.65
CA GLU A 183 5.56 -11.26 14.70
C GLU A 183 4.21 -11.38 13.98
N PRO A 184 3.50 -10.25 13.74
CA PRO A 184 2.35 -10.23 12.87
C PRO A 184 2.76 -10.16 11.40
N ARG A 185 2.10 -10.95 10.57
CA ARG A 185 2.24 -10.93 9.11
C ARG A 185 0.93 -10.53 8.47
N ILE A 186 0.92 -9.40 7.75
CA ILE A 186 -0.26 -8.95 7.03
C ILE A 186 -0.41 -9.81 5.78
N ILE A 187 -1.59 -10.41 5.63
CA ILE A 187 -1.94 -11.31 4.53
C ILE A 187 -2.77 -10.58 3.50
N GLY A 188 -3.70 -9.74 3.96
CA GLY A 188 -4.62 -9.04 3.09
C GLY A 188 -5.01 -7.68 3.62
N ILE A 189 -5.34 -6.80 2.68
CA ILE A 189 -5.91 -5.48 2.95
C ILE A 189 -7.17 -5.31 2.10
N ALA A 190 -8.22 -4.75 2.70
CA ALA A 190 -9.50 -4.51 2.06
C ALA A 190 -9.96 -3.07 2.33
N PRO A 191 -10.19 -2.24 1.30
CA PRO A 191 -10.94 -1.01 1.47
C PRO A 191 -12.39 -1.30 1.87
N MET A 192 -12.93 -0.53 2.82
CA MET A 192 -14.29 -0.69 3.32
C MET A 192 -15.23 0.34 2.66
N VAL A 193 -16.40 -0.12 2.24
CA VAL A 193 -17.49 0.70 1.69
C VAL A 193 -18.72 0.66 2.58
N LYS A 194 -19.44 1.78 2.63
CA LYS A 194 -20.74 1.87 3.31
C LYS A 194 -21.82 1.41 2.34
N ILE A 195 -22.49 0.31 2.68
CA ILE A 195 -23.60 -0.16 1.87
C ILE A 195 -24.88 0.48 2.40
N LYS A 196 -25.49 1.33 1.57
CA LYS A 196 -26.83 1.86 1.82
C LYS A 196 -27.81 1.05 1.00
N ALA A 197 -28.72 0.35 1.65
CA ALA A 197 -29.83 -0.32 0.98
C ALA A 197 -31.13 0.33 1.40
N ALA A 198 -31.94 0.79 0.43
CA ALA A 198 -33.26 1.38 0.67
C ALA A 198 -33.26 2.51 1.75
N GLY A 199 -32.22 3.33 1.79
CA GLY A 199 -32.08 4.43 2.75
C GLY A 199 -31.66 4.01 4.17
N GLN A 200 -31.45 2.71 4.43
CA GLN A 200 -30.88 2.20 5.66
C GLN A 200 -29.38 1.91 5.50
N ASP A 201 -28.60 2.31 6.51
CA ASP A 201 -27.18 1.99 6.60
C ASP A 201 -27.02 0.54 7.09
N LEU A 202 -26.59 -0.35 6.19
CA LEU A 202 -26.33 -1.76 6.52
C LEU A 202 -24.96 -1.98 7.18
N GLY A 203 -24.23 -0.89 7.42
CA GLY A 203 -22.89 -0.89 7.94
C GLY A 203 -21.82 -0.93 6.85
N GLU A 204 -20.58 -0.93 7.32
CA GLU A 204 -19.39 -0.95 6.49
C GLU A 204 -19.01 -2.42 6.19
N GLN A 205 -18.73 -2.72 4.93
CA GLN A 205 -18.30 -4.04 4.47
C GLN A 205 -17.05 -3.91 3.58
N PRO A 206 -16.18 -4.94 3.54
CA PRO A 206 -15.05 -4.95 2.61
C PRO A 206 -15.57 -4.94 1.16
N ALA A 207 -15.02 -4.06 0.32
CA ALA A 207 -15.38 -4.02 -1.10
C ALA A 207 -14.77 -5.20 -1.86
N PHE A 208 -13.47 -5.40 -1.66
CA PHE A 208 -12.68 -6.51 -2.18
C PHE A 208 -11.42 -6.67 -1.31
N TRP A 209 -10.78 -7.83 -1.39
CA TRP A 209 -9.51 -8.12 -0.74
C TRP A 209 -8.35 -8.02 -1.73
N ILE A 210 -7.21 -7.53 -1.26
CA ILE A 210 -5.95 -7.53 -1.98
C ILE A 210 -4.98 -8.41 -1.20
N TYR A 211 -4.25 -9.26 -1.91
CA TYR A 211 -3.18 -10.03 -1.29
C TYR A 211 -2.02 -9.11 -0.94
N PHE A 212 -1.77 -8.91 0.36
CA PHE A 212 -0.84 -7.90 0.84
C PHE A 212 0.60 -8.14 0.36
N PRO A 213 1.16 -9.36 0.37
CA PRO A 213 2.50 -9.61 -0.15
C PRO A 213 2.72 -9.19 -1.62
N GLU A 214 1.69 -9.27 -2.46
CA GLU A 214 1.71 -8.76 -3.84
C GLU A 214 1.72 -7.22 -3.85
N ALA A 215 0.83 -6.62 -3.04
CA ALA A 215 0.72 -5.16 -2.89
C ALA A 215 2.01 -4.48 -2.40
N ARG A 216 2.87 -5.19 -1.65
CA ARG A 216 4.15 -4.64 -1.17
C ARG A 216 5.03 -4.11 -2.30
N HIS A 217 5.02 -4.76 -3.47
CA HIS A 217 5.83 -4.36 -4.62
C HIS A 217 5.46 -2.98 -5.18
N ILE A 218 4.21 -2.56 -4.98
CA ILE A 218 3.73 -1.23 -5.36
C ILE A 218 3.85 -0.27 -4.19
N PHE A 219 3.50 -0.71 -2.98
CA PHE A 219 3.55 0.14 -1.79
C PHE A 219 4.95 0.62 -1.45
N VAL A 220 6.00 -0.11 -1.81
CA VAL A 220 7.39 0.30 -1.57
C VAL A 220 7.81 1.49 -2.44
N THR A 221 7.21 1.66 -3.63
CA THR A 221 7.55 2.75 -4.56
C THR A 221 6.72 4.02 -4.35
N LYS A 222 5.70 3.94 -3.48
CA LYS A 222 4.75 5.04 -3.25
C LYS A 222 5.02 5.69 -1.92
N ALA A 223 5.42 6.96 -1.97
CA ALA A 223 5.73 7.76 -0.80
C ALA A 223 4.47 8.20 -0.04
N VAL A 224 4.60 8.25 1.29
CA VAL A 224 3.53 8.69 2.18
C VAL A 224 3.66 10.19 2.43
N SER A 225 2.54 10.92 2.34
CA SER A 225 2.50 12.34 2.67
C SER A 225 2.11 12.54 4.14
N THR A 226 3.04 13.11 4.92
CA THR A 226 2.85 13.38 6.36
C THR A 226 2.56 14.87 6.58
N ARG A 227 1.70 15.21 7.55
CA ARG A 227 1.34 16.61 7.84
C ARG A 227 2.48 17.45 8.42
N ASN A 228 3.39 16.82 9.16
CA ASN A 228 4.39 17.53 9.99
C ASN A 228 5.79 17.55 9.36
N ASN A 229 6.10 16.61 8.47
CA ASN A 229 7.44 16.48 7.91
C ASN A 229 7.43 15.78 6.53
N ASP A 230 7.68 16.55 5.49
CA ASP A 230 7.81 16.07 4.11
C ASP A 230 9.15 15.37 3.84
N ALA A 231 10.11 15.44 4.77
CA ALA A 231 11.42 14.78 4.65
C ALA A 231 11.47 13.35 5.20
N THR A 232 10.34 12.79 5.64
CA THR A 232 10.30 11.43 6.22
C THR A 232 10.74 10.35 5.22
N GLY A 233 10.37 10.50 3.95
CA GLY A 233 10.76 9.56 2.89
C GLY A 233 10.28 8.12 3.10
N LEU A 234 9.21 7.93 3.88
CA LEU A 234 8.64 6.60 4.15
C LEU A 234 7.69 6.21 3.01
N SER A 235 7.79 4.96 2.59
CA SER A 235 6.84 4.35 1.64
C SER A 235 5.61 3.79 2.36
N TYR A 236 4.56 3.44 1.61
CA TYR A 236 3.42 2.72 2.17
C TYR A 236 3.84 1.35 2.74
N ASP A 237 4.80 0.67 2.13
CA ASP A 237 5.34 -0.59 2.65
C ASP A 237 5.97 -0.38 4.03
N ASP A 238 6.78 0.67 4.18
CA ASP A 238 7.47 0.96 5.44
C ASP A 238 6.50 1.21 6.59
N ILE A 239 5.42 1.96 6.36
CA ILE A 239 4.46 2.28 7.43
C ILE A 239 3.66 1.05 7.86
N PHE A 240 3.32 0.14 6.94
CA PHE A 240 2.66 -1.12 7.29
C PHE A 240 3.61 -2.08 8.00
N MET A 241 4.85 -2.22 7.52
CA MET A 241 5.88 -3.06 8.11
C MET A 241 6.26 -2.61 9.52
N LYS A 242 6.32 -1.29 9.75
CA LYS A 242 6.55 -0.67 11.07
C LYS A 242 5.29 -0.58 11.92
N ARG A 243 4.13 -1.01 11.39
CA ARG A 243 2.81 -0.93 12.04
C ARG A 243 2.46 0.48 12.53
N LEU A 244 2.77 1.49 11.73
CA LEU A 244 2.43 2.90 11.99
C LEU A 244 0.97 3.17 11.64
N PHE A 245 0.06 2.55 12.39
CA PHE A 245 -1.38 2.78 12.32
C PHE A 245 -2.03 2.50 13.67
N SER A 246 -3.12 3.20 13.93
CA SER A 246 -4.06 2.85 14.99
C SER A 246 -5.13 1.93 14.42
N SER A 247 -5.52 0.91 15.19
CA SER A 247 -6.52 -0.07 14.76
C SER A 247 -7.22 -0.72 15.95
N TYR A 248 -8.40 -1.26 15.70
CA TYR A 248 -9.12 -2.13 16.62
C TYR A 248 -9.41 -3.49 15.96
N ILE A 249 -9.49 -4.53 16.78
CA ILE A 249 -9.75 -5.89 16.33
C ILE A 249 -11.25 -6.05 16.13
N VAL A 250 -11.67 -6.64 15.02
CA VAL A 250 -13.08 -6.89 14.69
C VAL A 250 -13.42 -8.38 14.63
N LYS A 251 -12.41 -9.22 14.42
CA LYS A 251 -12.54 -10.67 14.41
C LYS A 251 -11.21 -11.29 14.84
N GLU A 252 -11.29 -12.40 15.56
CA GLU A 252 -10.18 -13.31 15.80
C GLU A 252 -10.54 -14.71 15.32
N SER A 253 -9.53 -15.53 15.00
CA SER A 253 -9.76 -16.95 14.73
C SER A 253 -10.25 -17.64 16.00
N ASN A 254 -11.46 -18.18 15.93
CA ASN A 254 -12.10 -18.92 17.01
C ASN A 254 -12.87 -20.13 16.43
N PRO A 255 -13.19 -21.15 17.26
CA PRO A 255 -13.83 -22.38 16.80
C PRO A 255 -15.21 -22.17 16.15
N ASP A 256 -15.95 -21.14 16.57
CA ASP A 256 -17.30 -20.84 16.09
C ASP A 256 -17.32 -19.88 14.89
N ASP A 257 -16.14 -19.43 14.45
CA ASP A 257 -15.91 -18.45 13.38
C ASP A 257 -16.67 -17.11 13.54
N LEU A 258 -16.99 -16.74 14.79
CA LEU A 258 -17.78 -15.55 15.11
C LEU A 258 -16.94 -14.28 15.03
N ARG A 259 -17.57 -13.18 14.59
CA ARG A 259 -17.00 -11.83 14.67
C ARG A 259 -17.37 -11.22 16.02
N ILE A 260 -16.59 -10.24 16.48
CA ILE A 260 -16.87 -9.54 17.74
C ILE A 260 -18.27 -8.90 17.71
N LYS A 261 -18.68 -8.40 16.54
CA LYS A 261 -20.01 -7.80 16.35
C LYS A 261 -21.19 -8.76 16.52
N ASP A 262 -20.95 -10.07 16.41
CA ASP A 262 -22.00 -11.11 16.41
C ASP A 262 -22.42 -11.49 17.84
N TYR A 263 -21.55 -11.29 18.83
CA TYR A 263 -21.81 -11.61 20.25
C TYR A 263 -21.68 -10.40 21.20
N ALA A 264 -20.98 -9.34 20.81
CA ALA A 264 -20.84 -8.11 21.60
C ALA A 264 -21.53 -6.92 20.91
N SER A 265 -22.09 -6.00 21.69
CA SER A 265 -22.83 -4.83 21.19
C SER A 265 -22.36 -3.52 21.82
N GLY A 266 -22.47 -2.42 21.08
CA GLY A 266 -22.14 -1.09 21.59
C GLY A 266 -20.69 -0.97 22.07
N ILE A 267 -20.52 -0.50 23.30
CA ILE A 267 -19.21 -0.30 23.95
C ILE A 267 -18.50 -1.64 24.20
N ASP A 268 -19.24 -2.72 24.43
CA ASP A 268 -18.67 -4.03 24.71
C ASP A 268 -17.81 -4.55 23.56
N ARG A 269 -18.10 -4.14 22.31
CA ARG A 269 -17.25 -4.45 21.15
C ARG A 269 -15.84 -3.89 21.29
N LEU A 270 -15.72 -2.69 21.85
CA LEU A 270 -14.43 -2.05 22.07
C LEU A 270 -13.67 -2.75 23.19
N TYR A 271 -14.36 -3.13 24.27
CA TYR A 271 -13.75 -3.90 25.35
C TYR A 271 -13.30 -5.29 24.89
N GLU A 272 -14.09 -5.98 24.07
CA GLU A 272 -13.68 -7.26 23.48
C GLU A 272 -12.49 -7.10 22.52
N SER A 273 -12.47 -6.05 21.70
CA SER A 273 -11.31 -5.73 20.86
C SER A 273 -10.04 -5.54 21.71
N GLU A 274 -10.12 -4.76 22.79
CA GLU A 274 -8.97 -4.54 23.68
C GLU A 274 -8.61 -5.80 24.48
N ARG A 275 -9.58 -6.64 24.84
CA ARG A 275 -9.34 -7.95 25.48
C ARG A 275 -8.49 -8.85 24.58
N VAL A 276 -8.88 -9.02 23.30
CA VAL A 276 -8.14 -9.85 22.34
C VAL A 276 -6.75 -9.26 22.07
N LYS A 277 -6.65 -7.94 21.94
CA LYS A 277 -5.37 -7.25 21.76
C LYS A 277 -4.44 -7.47 22.96
N LYS A 278 -4.99 -7.41 24.18
CA LYS A 278 -4.26 -7.70 25.40
C LYS A 278 -3.82 -9.16 25.46
N GLU A 279 -4.68 -10.11 25.10
CA GLU A 279 -4.35 -11.54 25.05
C GLU A 279 -3.12 -11.82 24.16
N LEU A 280 -3.04 -11.17 22.99
CA LEU A 280 -1.87 -11.28 22.11
C LEU A 280 -0.60 -10.69 22.73
N MET A 281 -0.73 -9.56 23.43
CA MET A 281 0.41 -8.88 24.09
C MET A 281 0.89 -9.67 25.31
N ASP A 282 -0.03 -10.20 26.10
CA ASP A 282 0.26 -11.02 27.27
C ASP A 282 0.94 -12.33 26.82
N TYR A 283 0.47 -12.95 25.73
CA TYR A 283 1.15 -14.08 25.11
C TYR A 283 2.58 -13.74 24.69
N GLU A 284 2.79 -12.58 24.04
CA GLU A 284 4.13 -12.11 23.70
C GLU A 284 4.99 -11.96 24.96
N HIS A 285 4.49 -11.32 26.00
CA HIS A 285 5.21 -11.07 27.24
C HIS A 285 5.60 -12.37 27.96
N ASP A 286 4.69 -13.35 28.00
CA ASP A 286 4.89 -14.65 28.66
C ASP A 286 5.94 -15.51 27.95
N LEU A 287 6.21 -15.28 26.66
CA LEU A 287 7.34 -15.93 25.96
C LEU A 287 8.70 -15.45 26.46
N TRP A 288 8.76 -14.28 27.10
CA TRP A 288 10.00 -13.64 27.58
C TRP A 288 10.14 -13.60 29.10
N SER A 289 9.07 -13.87 29.85
CA SER A 289 9.12 -13.94 31.31
C SER A 289 9.61 -15.34 31.74
N TYR A 290 10.63 -15.36 32.60
CA TYR A 290 11.25 -16.57 33.16
C TYR A 290 11.44 -16.39 34.66
#